data_AF-A0ABD3R7X1-F1
#
_entry.id   AF-A0ABD3R7X1-F1
#
_cell.length_a   1.000
_cell.length_b   1.000
_cell.length_c   1.000
_cell.angle_alpha   90.00
_cell.angle_beta   90.00
_cell.angle_gamma   90.00
#
_symmetry.space_group_name_H-M   'P 1'
#
loop_
_entity.id
_entity.type
_entity.pdbx_description
1 polymer ?
#
loop_
_entity_poly.entity_id
_entity_poly.type
_entity_poly.pdbx_seq_one_letter_code
_entity_poly.pdbx_strand_id
1 'polypeptide(L)'
;MHATLLWRGGGKGGGTDDDDDEDEEGGGSSFVPPRHLYGSKLAVYHANRAACLLNLGRYGECVDDCTMAILYDPTYAKPYARRCTAYERIENTELALQDAWMAYRLEPSNVASRKNVDRLIKIEERRMEKLKDETIGKLKDLGNSFLGNFGLSLDNFNAVQDPNTGGYSISFNQNANKK
;
A
#
# COMPACT_ATOMS: atom_id res chain seq x y z
N MET A 1 49.70 24.84 -49.15
CA MET A 1 48.27 24.66 -48.84
C MET A 1 47.93 25.62 -47.70
N HIS A 2 47.03 26.57 -48.00
CA HIS A 2 46.16 27.39 -47.12
C HIS A 2 46.70 27.82 -45.74
N ALA A 3 47.05 29.09 -45.54
CA ALA A 3 46.18 30.26 -45.35
C ALA A 3 45.77 30.48 -43.87
N THR A 4 46.33 31.54 -43.31
CA THR A 4 46.01 32.26 -42.08
C THR A 4 44.55 32.73 -42.03
N LEU A 5 43.94 32.75 -40.83
CA LEU A 5 43.03 33.84 -40.47
C LEU A 5 42.98 34.07 -38.95
N LEU A 6 43.46 35.25 -38.60
CA LEU A 6 43.30 35.97 -37.34
C LEU A 6 41.85 36.49 -37.30
N TRP A 7 41.13 36.35 -36.18
CA TRP A 7 40.12 37.36 -35.84
C TRP A 7 40.00 37.57 -34.33
N ARG A 8 40.16 38.84 -33.97
CA ARG A 8 39.99 39.45 -32.66
C ARG A 8 38.68 40.23 -32.74
N GLY A 9 37.71 39.91 -31.87
CA GLY A 9 36.45 40.64 -31.77
C GLY A 9 36.05 40.77 -30.31
N GLY A 10 36.19 41.97 -29.75
CA GLY A 10 35.60 42.34 -28.47
C GLY A 10 34.15 42.79 -28.65
N GLY A 11 33.32 42.53 -27.64
CA GLY A 11 31.96 43.04 -27.54
C GLY A 11 31.58 43.18 -26.07
N LYS A 12 31.36 44.43 -25.64
CA LYS A 12 30.80 44.82 -24.34
C LYS A 12 29.28 44.63 -24.35
N GLY A 13 28.73 44.32 -23.18
CA GLY A 13 27.56 45.03 -22.65
C GLY A 13 26.24 44.26 -22.63
N GLY A 14 25.47 44.54 -21.57
CA GLY A 14 24.03 44.28 -21.51
C GLY A 14 23.65 43.26 -20.45
N GLY A 15 23.42 43.72 -19.22
CA GLY A 15 22.52 43.02 -18.33
C GLY A 15 21.08 43.23 -18.81
N THR A 16 20.28 42.18 -18.68
CA THR A 16 18.83 42.26 -18.57
C THR A 16 18.46 41.19 -17.56
N ASP A 17 18.16 41.66 -16.35
CA ASP A 17 17.21 41.00 -15.48
C ASP A 17 15.90 40.91 -16.26
N ASP A 18 15.42 39.70 -16.50
CA ASP A 18 14.01 39.44 -16.81
C ASP A 18 13.62 38.24 -15.95
N ASP A 19 12.85 38.56 -14.91
CA ASP A 19 12.07 37.64 -14.10
C ASP A 19 10.99 36.95 -14.96
N ASP A 20 10.43 35.89 -14.37
CA ASP A 20 9.24 35.13 -14.77
C ASP A 20 9.52 33.93 -15.68
N ASP A 21 9.50 32.73 -15.08
CA ASP A 21 8.70 31.61 -15.59
C ASP A 21 8.49 30.55 -14.49
N GLU A 22 7.28 30.65 -13.92
CA GLU A 22 6.31 29.59 -13.69
C GLU A 22 6.60 28.45 -12.68
N ASP A 23 5.77 28.47 -11.62
CA ASP A 23 5.49 27.39 -10.70
C ASP A 23 5.10 26.08 -11.43
N GLU A 24 5.99 25.08 -11.42
CA GLU A 24 5.57 23.67 -11.54
C GLU A 24 5.31 23.08 -10.15
N GLU A 25 4.07 23.23 -9.68
CA GLU A 25 3.50 22.30 -8.70
C GLU A 25 3.39 20.92 -9.33
N GLY A 26 4.34 20.03 -9.01
CA GLY A 26 4.38 18.68 -9.55
C GLY A 26 5.03 17.65 -8.64
N GLY A 27 4.21 16.95 -7.84
CA GLY A 27 4.51 15.57 -7.42
C GLY A 27 4.97 15.40 -5.97
N GLY A 28 4.14 14.69 -5.20
CA GLY A 28 4.30 14.32 -3.79
C GLY A 28 5.73 14.30 -3.26
N SER A 29 5.96 15.06 -2.20
CA SER A 29 7.21 15.06 -1.43
C SER A 29 7.48 13.66 -0.88
N SER A 30 8.19 12.82 -1.63
CA SER A 30 9.02 11.79 -1.02
C SER A 30 10.21 12.53 -0.41
N PHE A 31 9.97 13.20 0.71
CA PHE A 31 11.04 13.74 1.54
C PHE A 31 11.84 12.54 2.04
N VAL A 32 12.89 12.18 1.30
CA VAL A 32 13.89 11.23 1.74
C VAL A 32 14.93 12.09 2.46
N PRO A 33 14.94 12.13 3.81
CA PRO A 33 15.91 12.91 4.54
C PRO A 33 17.32 12.52 4.07
N PRO A 34 18.25 13.49 3.91
CA PRO A 34 19.64 13.20 3.60
C PRO A 34 20.14 12.08 4.49
N ARG A 35 20.91 11.12 3.97
CA ARG A 35 21.44 9.98 4.73
C ARG A 35 22.27 10.52 5.91
N HIS A 36 21.61 10.79 7.03
CA HIS A 36 22.14 11.63 8.10
C HIS A 36 23.27 10.86 8.79
N LEU A 37 24.37 11.53 9.12
CA LEU A 37 25.44 10.94 9.94
C LEU A 37 24.93 10.35 11.28
N TYR A 38 23.75 10.78 11.73
CA TYR A 38 23.05 10.31 12.93
C TYR A 38 21.78 9.50 12.65
N GLY A 39 21.52 9.08 11.40
CA GLY A 39 20.28 8.39 11.01
C GLY A 39 19.98 7.16 11.86
N SER A 40 20.99 6.32 12.12
CA SER A 40 20.83 5.15 13.00
C SER A 40 20.44 5.53 14.44
N LYS A 41 21.02 6.61 15.00
CA LYS A 41 20.67 7.06 16.37
C LYS A 41 19.26 7.64 16.44
N LEU A 42 18.86 8.39 15.41
CA LEU A 42 17.50 8.93 15.29
C LEU A 42 16.47 7.81 15.12
N ALA A 43 16.78 6.79 14.32
CA ALA A 43 15.94 5.60 14.17
C ALA A 43 15.73 4.88 15.51
N VAL A 44 16.80 4.69 16.28
CA VAL A 44 16.72 4.08 17.62
C VAL A 44 15.91 4.95 18.60
N TYR A 45 16.07 6.28 18.56
CA TYR A 45 15.28 7.21 19.38
C TYR A 45 13.78 7.08 19.09
N HIS A 46 13.38 7.22 17.82
CA HIS A 46 11.97 7.11 17.42
C HIS A 46 11.40 5.72 17.71
N ALA A 47 12.18 4.66 17.47
CA ALA A 47 11.73 3.31 17.80
C ALA A 47 11.47 3.15 19.30
N ASN A 48 12.37 3.63 20.16
CA ASN A 48 12.19 3.55 21.61
C ASN A 48 10.96 4.35 22.08
N ARG A 49 10.75 5.55 21.52
CA ARG A 49 9.54 6.34 21.77
C ARG A 49 8.28 5.59 21.33
N ALA A 50 8.29 4.96 20.15
CA ALA A 50 7.20 4.12 19.67
C ALA A 50 6.89 2.95 20.62
N ALA A 51 7.89 2.30 21.21
CA ALA A 51 7.66 1.26 22.22
C ALA A 51 6.93 1.79 23.46
N CYS A 52 7.30 2.98 23.94
CA CYS A 52 6.59 3.61 25.04
C CYS A 52 5.15 3.93 24.65
N LEU A 53 4.91 4.51 23.46
CA LEU A 53 3.57 4.83 22.96
C LEU A 53 2.69 3.58 22.80
N LEU A 54 3.27 2.48 22.32
CA LEU A 54 2.58 1.19 22.19
C LEU A 54 2.09 0.68 23.56
N ASN A 55 2.95 0.78 24.58
CA ASN A 55 2.59 0.40 25.95
C ASN A 55 1.58 1.36 26.59
N LEU A 56 1.57 2.63 26.17
CA LEU A 56 0.58 3.62 26.60
C LEU A 56 -0.76 3.52 25.83
N GLY A 57 -0.88 2.63 24.85
CA GLY A 57 -2.09 2.48 24.03
C GLY A 57 -2.30 3.58 23.00
N ARG A 58 -1.30 4.45 22.76
CA ARG A 58 -1.35 5.55 21.77
C ARG A 58 -0.92 5.02 20.41
N TYR A 59 -1.78 4.22 19.79
CA TYR A 59 -1.42 3.45 18.60
C TYR A 59 -1.17 4.30 17.35
N GLY A 60 -1.93 5.39 17.14
CA GLY A 60 -1.72 6.29 15.99
C GLY A 60 -0.34 6.93 16.00
N GLU A 61 0.03 7.54 17.13
CA GLU A 61 1.35 8.16 17.28
C GLU A 61 2.50 7.14 17.27
N CYS A 62 2.25 5.91 17.74
CA CYS A 62 3.20 4.81 17.59
C CYS A 62 3.49 4.50 16.12
N VAL A 63 2.47 4.57 15.24
CA VAL A 63 2.63 4.35 13.80
C VAL A 63 3.49 5.46 13.19
N ASP A 64 3.24 6.72 13.57
CA ASP A 64 4.00 7.87 13.08
C ASP A 64 5.48 7.76 13.46
N ASP A 65 5.77 7.43 14.73
CA ASP A 65 7.15 7.25 15.20
C ASP A 65 7.86 6.07 14.56
N CYS A 66 7.16 4.94 14.38
CA CYS A 66 7.74 3.82 13.66
C CYS A 66 8.04 4.19 12.20
N THR A 67 7.18 4.99 11.57
CA THR A 67 7.38 5.45 10.19
C THR A 67 8.60 6.37 10.08
N MET A 68 8.78 7.28 11.03
CA MET A 68 10.01 8.09 11.13
C MET A 68 11.25 7.22 11.36
N ALA A 69 11.17 6.22 12.24
CA ALA A 69 12.28 5.31 12.50
C ALA A 69 12.69 4.53 11.23
N ILE A 70 11.72 4.06 10.45
CA ILE A 70 11.93 3.36 9.18
C ILE A 70 12.51 4.29 8.12
N LEU A 71 12.07 5.55 8.08
CA LEU A 71 12.59 6.55 7.16
C LEU A 71 14.09 6.81 7.39
N TYR A 72 14.52 6.83 8.67
CA TYR A 72 15.93 7.01 9.03
C TYR A 72 16.78 5.74 8.86
N ASP A 73 16.23 4.57 9.19
CA ASP A 73 16.89 3.27 9.00
C ASP A 73 15.89 2.21 8.51
N PRO A 74 15.82 2.00 7.18
CA PRO A 74 14.94 0.99 6.60
C PRO A 74 15.30 -0.44 6.95
N THR A 75 16.54 -0.68 7.42
CA THR A 75 17.03 -2.01 7.78
C THR A 75 16.70 -2.38 9.22
N TYR A 76 16.17 -1.43 10.00
CA TYR A 76 15.86 -1.65 11.40
C TYR A 76 14.54 -2.41 11.57
N ALA A 77 14.62 -3.69 11.94
CA ALA A 77 13.46 -4.59 12.00
C ALA A 77 12.44 -4.26 13.13
N LYS A 78 12.90 -3.70 14.26
CA LYS A 78 12.06 -3.47 15.45
C LYS A 78 10.90 -2.49 15.20
N PRO A 79 11.10 -1.33 14.53
CA PRO A 79 10.00 -0.47 14.11
C PRO A 79 8.89 -1.18 13.34
N TYR A 80 9.22 -2.04 12.38
CA TYR A 80 8.21 -2.79 11.62
C TYR A 80 7.38 -3.69 12.53
N ALA A 81 8.01 -4.45 13.43
CA ALA A 81 7.29 -5.31 14.37
C ALA A 81 6.36 -4.51 15.31
N ARG A 82 6.81 -3.33 15.77
CA ARG A 82 6.02 -2.44 16.64
C ARG A 82 4.85 -1.79 15.87
N ARG A 83 5.10 -1.34 14.65
CA ARG A 83 4.08 -0.75 13.77
C ARG A 83 3.02 -1.76 13.37
N CYS A 84 3.43 -2.99 13.07
CA CYS A 84 2.55 -4.14 12.89
C CYS A 84 1.60 -4.33 14.09
N THR A 85 2.15 -4.35 15.31
CA THR A 85 1.34 -4.49 16.53
C THR A 85 0.39 -3.29 16.73
N ALA A 86 0.82 -2.07 16.42
CA ALA A 86 -0.03 -0.89 16.48
C ALA A 86 -1.18 -0.95 15.45
N TYR A 87 -0.91 -1.37 14.22
CA TYR A 87 -1.94 -1.55 13.19
C TYR A 87 -2.95 -2.63 13.52
N GLU A 88 -2.53 -3.74 14.16
CA GLU A 88 -3.47 -4.73 14.67
C GLU A 88 -4.45 -4.14 15.70
N ARG A 89 -3.98 -3.19 16.52
CA ARG A 89 -4.81 -2.52 17.53
C ARG A 89 -5.75 -1.47 16.92
N ILE A 90 -5.41 -0.96 15.73
CA ILE A 90 -6.24 -0.04 14.94
C ILE A 90 -7.15 -0.84 13.98
N GLU A 91 -7.14 -2.18 14.03
CA GLU A 91 -7.89 -3.08 13.14
C GLU A 91 -7.54 -2.94 11.64
N ASN A 92 -6.35 -2.43 11.34
CA ASN A 92 -5.80 -2.38 9.98
C ASN A 92 -4.89 -3.60 9.74
N THR A 93 -5.52 -4.74 9.47
CA THR A 93 -4.83 -6.03 9.31
C THR A 93 -3.97 -6.12 8.05
N GLU A 94 -4.34 -5.39 6.99
CA GLU A 94 -3.61 -5.35 5.72
C GLU A 94 -2.22 -4.72 5.89
N LEU A 95 -2.15 -3.51 6.46
CA LEU A 95 -0.88 -2.84 6.74
C LEU A 95 -0.07 -3.58 7.81
N ALA A 96 -0.74 -4.18 8.80
CA ALA A 96 -0.08 -5.01 9.80
C ALA A 96 0.64 -6.21 9.16
N LEU A 97 0.01 -6.88 8.19
CA LEU A 97 0.59 -8.02 7.49
C LEU A 97 1.81 -7.60 6.65
N GLN A 98 1.73 -6.46 5.96
CA GLN A 98 2.85 -5.90 5.20
C GLN A 98 4.08 -5.67 6.08
N ASP A 99 3.87 -5.04 7.25
CA ASP A 99 4.95 -4.79 8.21
C ASP A 99 5.49 -6.08 8.85
N ALA A 100 4.64 -7.07 9.09
CA ALA A 100 5.06 -8.38 9.59
C ALA A 100 6.00 -9.09 8.59
N TRP A 101 5.69 -9.01 7.29
CA TRP A 101 6.56 -9.54 6.23
C TRP A 101 7.90 -8.81 6.18
N MET A 102 7.90 -7.48 6.30
CA MET A 102 9.14 -6.69 6.34
C MET A 102 10.00 -7.06 7.55
N ALA A 103 9.39 -7.17 8.74
CA ALA A 103 10.08 -7.62 9.95
C ALA A 103 10.67 -9.02 9.79
N TYR A 104 9.93 -9.95 9.18
CA TYR A 104 10.41 -11.31 8.91
C TYR A 104 11.55 -11.34 7.88
N ARG A 105 11.47 -10.51 6.84
CA ARG A 105 12.50 -10.40 5.80
C ARG A 105 13.82 -9.88 6.36
N LEU A 106 13.76 -8.91 7.27
CA LEU A 106 14.94 -8.31 7.89
C LEU A 106 15.56 -9.23 8.96
N GLU A 107 14.74 -9.92 9.75
CA GLU A 107 15.21 -10.88 10.76
C GLU A 107 14.57 -12.27 10.57
N PRO A 108 15.00 -13.07 9.58
CA PRO A 108 14.44 -14.40 9.33
C PRO A 108 14.69 -15.41 10.47
N SER A 109 15.75 -15.17 11.25
CA SER A 109 16.11 -15.97 12.43
C SER A 109 15.07 -15.84 13.56
N ASN A 110 14.29 -14.75 13.57
CA ASN A 110 13.32 -14.50 14.61
C ASN A 110 12.04 -15.33 14.40
N VAL A 111 11.92 -16.41 15.18
CA VAL A 111 10.76 -17.31 15.16
C VAL A 111 9.45 -16.58 15.49
N ALA A 112 9.50 -15.53 16.32
CA ALA A 112 8.32 -14.74 16.64
C ALA A 112 7.79 -13.98 15.43
N SER A 113 8.68 -13.42 14.60
CA SER A 113 8.30 -12.71 13.36
C SER A 113 7.56 -13.65 12.40
N ARG A 114 8.06 -14.88 12.21
CA ARG A 114 7.39 -15.88 11.35
C ARG A 114 5.99 -16.24 11.88
N LYS A 115 5.87 -16.50 13.18
CA LYS A 115 4.57 -16.82 13.81
C LYS A 115 3.56 -15.66 13.66
N ASN A 116 4.03 -14.43 13.74
CA ASN A 116 3.17 -13.25 13.57
C ASN A 116 2.64 -13.16 12.13
N VAL A 117 3.47 -13.41 11.12
CA VAL A 117 3.05 -13.47 9.71
C VAL A 117 1.99 -14.56 9.52
N ASP A 118 2.27 -15.80 9.95
CA ASP A 118 1.34 -16.92 9.79
C ASP A 118 -0.02 -16.65 10.47
N ARG A 119 -0.01 -15.98 11.63
CA ARG A 119 -1.22 -15.59 12.35
C ARG A 119 -2.00 -14.53 11.58
N LEU A 120 -1.33 -13.51 11.07
CA LEU A 120 -1.96 -12.39 10.35
C LEU A 120 -2.57 -12.82 9.03
N ILE A 121 -1.92 -13.73 8.29
CA ILE A 121 -2.49 -14.29 7.05
C ILE A 121 -3.84 -14.94 7.32
N LYS A 122 -3.94 -15.77 8.37
CA LYS A 122 -5.21 -16.42 8.76
C LYS A 122 -6.28 -15.43 9.22
N ILE A 123 -5.89 -14.27 9.72
CA ILE A 123 -6.84 -13.21 10.09
C ILE A 123 -7.35 -12.53 8.81
N GLU A 124 -6.44 -12.20 7.91
CA GLU A 124 -6.76 -11.52 6.64
C GLU A 124 -7.62 -12.40 5.72
N GLU A 125 -7.30 -13.69 5.58
CA GLU A 125 -8.11 -14.64 4.81
C GLU A 125 -9.56 -14.70 5.33
N ARG A 126 -9.75 -14.79 6.65
CA ARG A 126 -11.08 -14.79 7.27
C ARG A 126 -11.81 -13.46 7.09
N ARG A 127 -11.09 -12.33 7.10
CA ARG A 127 -11.67 -11.00 6.86
C ARG A 127 -12.14 -10.89 5.40
N MET A 128 -11.30 -11.31 4.47
CA MET A 128 -11.57 -11.29 3.04
C MET A 128 -12.70 -12.24 2.65
N GLU A 129 -12.79 -13.42 3.27
CA GLU A 129 -13.90 -14.36 3.07
C GLU A 129 -15.23 -13.75 3.50
N LYS A 130 -15.32 -13.18 4.70
CA LYS A 130 -16.54 -12.48 5.17
C LYS A 130 -16.91 -11.30 4.28
N LEU A 131 -15.91 -10.51 3.87
CA LEU A 131 -16.15 -9.37 2.99
C LEU A 131 -16.64 -9.82 1.60
N LYS A 132 -16.10 -10.92 1.06
CA LYS A 132 -16.58 -11.53 -0.19
C LYS A 132 -18.02 -12.00 -0.06
N ASP A 133 -18.37 -12.70 1.02
CA ASP A 133 -19.73 -13.20 1.23
C ASP A 133 -20.73 -12.05 1.34
N GLU A 134 -20.41 -11.01 2.12
CA GLU A 134 -21.27 -9.83 2.27
C GLU A 134 -21.42 -9.04 0.96
N THR A 135 -20.34 -8.87 0.20
CA THR A 135 -20.38 -8.15 -1.08
C THR A 135 -21.10 -8.96 -2.15
N ILE A 136 -20.84 -10.26 -2.27
CA ILE A 136 -21.56 -11.16 -3.19
C ILE A 136 -23.05 -11.16 -2.88
N GLY A 137 -23.44 -11.20 -1.60
CA GLY A 137 -24.83 -11.09 -1.18
C GLY A 137 -25.48 -9.79 -1.68
N LYS A 138 -24.85 -8.64 -1.41
CA LYS A 138 -25.35 -7.33 -1.88
C LYS A 138 -25.41 -7.22 -3.40
N LEU A 139 -24.44 -7.77 -4.13
CA LEU A 139 -24.45 -7.80 -5.59
C LEU A 139 -25.59 -8.68 -6.13
N LYS A 140 -25.84 -9.84 -5.49
CA LYS A 140 -26.96 -10.70 -5.83
C LYS A 140 -28.30 -10.02 -5.57
N ASP A 141 -28.48 -9.37 -4.43
CA ASP A 141 -29.71 -8.66 -4.09
C ASP A 141 -29.96 -7.49 -5.05
N LEU A 142 -28.92 -6.73 -5.38
CA LEU A 142 -29.00 -5.65 -6.36
C LEU A 142 -29.36 -6.19 -7.76
N GLY A 143 -28.70 -7.25 -8.19
CA GLY A 143 -28.98 -7.93 -9.46
C GLY A 143 -30.40 -8.46 -9.52
N ASN A 144 -30.87 -9.11 -8.45
CA ASN A 144 -32.22 -9.64 -8.33
C ASN A 144 -33.28 -8.52 -8.25
N SER A 145 -32.98 -7.38 -7.63
CA SER A 145 -33.90 -6.23 -7.64
C SER A 145 -34.04 -5.61 -9.04
N PHE A 146 -32.96 -5.59 -9.82
CA PHE A 146 -33.00 -5.06 -11.19
C PHE A 146 -33.66 -6.05 -12.15
N LEU A 147 -33.25 -7.31 -12.11
CA LEU A 147 -33.73 -8.39 -12.97
C LEU A 147 -35.14 -8.88 -12.59
N GLY A 148 -35.50 -8.79 -11.31
CA GLY A 148 -36.80 -9.19 -10.80
C GLY A 148 -37.94 -8.39 -11.41
N ASN A 149 -37.73 -7.10 -11.68
CA ASN A 149 -38.70 -6.27 -12.41
C ASN A 149 -38.93 -6.76 -13.86
N PHE A 150 -38.03 -7.57 -14.41
CA PHE A 150 -38.15 -8.21 -15.72
C PHE A 150 -38.56 -9.70 -15.62
N GLY A 151 -38.89 -10.21 -14.43
CA GLY A 151 -39.20 -11.62 -14.21
C GLY A 151 -37.99 -12.55 -14.29
N LEU A 152 -36.79 -12.02 -14.08
CA LEU A 152 -35.51 -12.74 -14.10
C LEU A 152 -34.90 -12.79 -12.69
N SER A 153 -34.12 -13.83 -12.39
CA SER A 153 -33.31 -13.96 -11.16
C SER A 153 -31.88 -14.33 -11.53
N LEU A 154 -30.91 -13.82 -10.78
CA LEU A 154 -29.51 -14.20 -10.89
C LEU A 154 -29.29 -15.69 -10.58
N ASP A 155 -30.21 -16.33 -9.84
CA ASP A 155 -30.16 -17.78 -9.53
C ASP A 155 -30.45 -18.67 -10.74
N ASN A 156 -31.07 -18.10 -11.78
CA ASN A 156 -31.36 -18.82 -13.02
C ASN A 156 -30.16 -18.86 -13.97
N PHE A 157 -29.10 -18.10 -13.70
CA PHE A 157 -27.90 -18.04 -14.52
C PHE A 157 -26.82 -18.96 -13.92
N ASN A 158 -26.46 -19.99 -14.67
CA ASN A 158 -25.40 -20.93 -14.30
C ASN A 158 -24.19 -20.67 -15.19
N ALA A 159 -23.17 -20.03 -14.62
CA ALA A 159 -21.92 -19.73 -15.29
C ALA A 159 -20.91 -20.84 -15.03
N VAL A 160 -20.55 -21.60 -16.07
CA VAL A 160 -19.53 -22.65 -16.02
C VAL A 160 -18.25 -22.10 -16.63
N GLN A 161 -17.15 -22.15 -15.88
CA GLN A 161 -15.84 -21.73 -16.38
C GLN A 161 -15.13 -22.91 -17.05
N ASP A 162 -14.69 -22.75 -18.29
CA ASP A 162 -13.90 -23.77 -19.00
C ASP A 162 -12.43 -23.72 -18.52
N PRO A 163 -11.92 -24.80 -17.90
CA PRO A 163 -10.61 -24.79 -17.23
C PRO A 163 -9.41 -24.64 -18.18
N ASN A 164 -9.58 -24.91 -19.49
CA ASN A 164 -8.50 -24.83 -20.47
C ASN A 164 -8.47 -23.50 -21.24
N THR A 165 -9.57 -22.78 -21.29
CA THR A 165 -9.72 -21.59 -22.14
C THR A 165 -9.91 -20.32 -21.30
N GLY A 166 -10.24 -20.47 -20.01
CA GLY A 166 -10.59 -19.37 -19.12
C GLY A 166 -11.90 -18.66 -19.51
N GLY A 167 -12.59 -19.17 -20.54
CA GLY A 167 -13.87 -18.67 -21.02
C GLY A 167 -14.99 -19.02 -20.06
N TYR A 168 -15.97 -18.13 -19.94
CA TYR A 168 -17.18 -18.35 -19.16
C TYR A 168 -18.33 -18.70 -20.10
N SER A 169 -18.91 -19.87 -19.93
CA SER A 169 -20.16 -20.27 -20.58
C SER A 169 -21.32 -20.01 -19.64
N ILE A 170 -22.19 -19.07 -20.00
CA ILE A 170 -23.36 -18.71 -19.19
C ILE A 170 -24.58 -19.41 -19.77
N SER A 171 -25.22 -20.26 -18.97
CA SER A 171 -26.47 -20.92 -19.31
C SER A 171 -27.61 -20.37 -18.45
N PHE A 172 -28.79 -20.16 -19.04
CA PHE A 172 -29.96 -19.65 -18.33
C PHE A 172 -31.02 -20.75 -18.25
N ASN A 173 -31.46 -21.08 -17.03
CA ASN A 173 -32.50 -22.08 -16.81
C ASN A 173 -33.79 -21.42 -16.29
N GLN A 174 -34.77 -21.30 -17.16
CA GLN A 174 -36.02 -20.58 -16.92
C GLN A 174 -37.01 -21.32 -15.99
N ASN A 175 -36.73 -22.59 -15.62
CA ASN A 175 -37.67 -23.46 -14.92
C ASN A 175 -37.47 -23.56 -13.38
N ALA A 176 -36.57 -22.78 -12.77
CA ALA A 176 -36.26 -22.93 -11.34
C ALA A 176 -37.41 -22.49 -10.39
N ASN A 177 -38.44 -21.79 -10.87
CA ASN A 177 -39.49 -21.20 -10.02
C ASN A 177 -40.93 -21.72 -10.29
N LYS A 178 -41.09 -22.92 -10.88
CA LYS A 178 -42.41 -23.59 -10.94
C LYS A 178 -42.57 -24.57 -9.78
N LYS A 179 -43.16 -24.10 -8.67
CA LYS A 179 -44.00 -24.91 -7.78
C LYS A 179 -45.33 -24.19 -7.56
#